data_AF-A0A7L3PTK0-F1
#
_entry.id   AF-A0A7L3PTK0-F1
#
_cell.length_a   1.000
_cell.length_b   1.000
_cell.length_c   1.000
_cell.angle_alpha   90.00
_cell.angle_beta   90.00
_cell.angle_gamma   90.00
#
_symmetry.space_group_name_H-M   'P 1'
#
loop_
_entity.id
_entity.type
_entity.pdbx_description
1 polymer ?
#
loop_
_entity_poly.entity_id
_entity_poly.type
_entity_poly.pdbx_seq_one_letter_code
_entity_poly.pdbx_strand_id
1 'polypeptide(L)'
;QIRVEGSVRRLPEEESERYFHSRPKSSQIGAVVSRQSSVIPDREYLRKRNAELEERYRDTVVPKPQYWGGYILEPEVVEFWQGQTNRLHDRIVFRRLRD
;
A
#
# COMPACT_ATOMS: atom_id res chain seq x y z
N GLN A 1 1.05 -21.07 2.34
CA GLN A 1 0.13 -19.92 2.35
C GLN A 1 0.08 -19.36 3.77
N ILE A 2 -0.04 -18.04 3.92
CA ILE A 2 -0.27 -17.40 5.23
C ILE A 2 -1.54 -16.56 5.13
N ARG A 3 -2.44 -16.67 6.10
CA ARG A 3 -3.59 -15.77 6.26
C ARG A 3 -3.43 -14.98 7.55
N VAL A 4 -3.72 -13.69 7.50
CA VAL A 4 -3.68 -12.79 8.64
C VAL A 4 -5.00 -12.04 8.71
N GLU A 5 -5.66 -12.11 9.85
CA GLU A 5 -6.93 -11.42 10.11
C GLU A 5 -6.80 -10.60 11.39
N GLY A 6 -7.45 -9.44 11.42
CA GLY A 6 -7.37 -8.54 12.55
C GLY A 6 -7.98 -7.18 12.24
N SER A 7 -7.99 -6.33 13.26
CA SER A 7 -8.42 -4.94 13.11
C SER A 7 -7.38 -4.14 12.32
N VAL A 8 -7.85 -3.08 11.64
CA VAL A 8 -7.01 -2.20 10.84
C VAL A 8 -7.13 -0.79 11.39
N ARG A 9 -5.99 -0.10 11.49
CA ARG A 9 -5.96 1.34 11.79
C ARG A 9 -5.08 2.07 10.79
N ARG A 10 -5.38 3.35 10.58
CA ARG A 10 -4.56 4.23 9.74
C ARG A 10 -3.25 4.53 10.46
N LEU A 11 -2.14 4.56 9.72
CA LEU A 11 -0.86 5.00 10.27
C LEU A 11 -0.90 6.50 10.57
N PRO A 12 -0.09 6.97 11.54
CA PRO A 12 0.16 8.40 11.73
C PRO A 12 0.61 9.07 10.42
N GLU A 13 0.22 10.33 10.24
CA GLU A 13 0.54 11.09 9.03
C GLU A 13 2.05 11.26 8.84
N GLU A 14 2.78 11.52 9.93
CA GLU A 14 4.25 11.65 9.92
C GLU A 14 4.96 10.36 9.46
N GLU A 15 4.46 9.19 9.90
CA GLU A 15 5.02 7.90 9.47
C GLU A 15 4.75 7.67 7.98
N SER A 16 3.55 8.02 7.51
CA SER A 16 3.20 7.97 6.09
C SER A 16 4.04 8.93 5.26
N GLU A 17 4.33 10.14 5.76
CA GLU A 17 5.18 11.14 5.09
C GLU A 17 6.63 10.68 4.97
N ARG A 18 7.21 10.20 6.07
CA ARG A 18 8.55 9.61 6.06
C ARG A 18 8.66 8.46 5.07
N TYR A 19 7.70 7.54 5.06
CA TYR A 19 7.69 6.42 4.11
C TYR A 19 7.46 6.89 2.67
N PHE A 20 6.61 7.89 2.43
CA PHE A 20 6.40 8.45 1.10
C PHE A 20 7.71 8.97 0.51
N HIS A 21 8.46 9.76 1.29
CA HIS A 21 9.71 10.37 0.84
C HIS A 21 10.89 9.41 0.73
N SER A 22 10.82 8.22 1.35
CA SER A 22 11.83 7.17 1.14
C SER A 22 11.68 6.42 -0.19
N ARG A 23 10.55 6.59 -0.90
CA ARG A 23 10.30 5.93 -2.19
C ARG A 23 11.03 6.65 -3.34
N PRO A 24 11.33 5.97 -4.46
CA PRO A 24 11.85 6.63 -5.65
C PRO A 24 10.96 7.79 -6.11
N LYS A 25 11.55 8.86 -6.66
CA LYS A 25 10.82 10.06 -7.06
C LYS A 25 9.69 9.78 -8.06
N SER A 26 9.92 8.88 -9.02
CA SER A 26 8.89 8.41 -9.95
C SER A 26 7.69 7.74 -9.26
N SER A 27 7.93 6.99 -8.18
CA SER A 27 6.89 6.36 -7.36
C SER A 27 6.09 7.38 -6.55
N GLN A 28 6.74 8.46 -6.09
CA GLN A 28 6.08 9.59 -5.45
C GLN A 28 5.17 10.31 -6.45
N ILE A 29 5.69 10.64 -7.64
CA ILE A 29 4.93 11.30 -8.71
C ILE A 29 3.74 10.44 -9.14
N GLY A 30 3.93 9.14 -9.38
CA GLY A 30 2.84 8.24 -9.77
C GLY A 30 1.67 8.21 -8.76
N ALA A 31 1.96 8.35 -7.46
CA ALA A 31 0.94 8.47 -6.43
C ALA A 31 0.16 9.80 -6.47
N VAL A 32 0.77 10.87 -6.99
CA VAL A 32 0.10 12.15 -7.24
C VAL A 32 -0.71 12.11 -8.54
N VAL A 33 -0.17 11.51 -9.60
CA VAL A 33 -0.83 11.39 -10.92
C VAL A 33 -2.11 10.58 -10.83
N SER A 34 -2.06 9.45 -10.12
CA SER A 34 -3.16 8.49 -10.07
C SER A 34 -4.03 8.71 -8.83
N ARG A 35 -5.19 9.33 -9.01
CA ARG A 35 -6.29 9.22 -8.03
C ARG A 35 -6.88 7.82 -8.17
N GLN A 36 -6.25 6.86 -7.49
CA GLN A 36 -6.50 5.44 -7.64
C GLN A 36 -8.00 5.11 -7.61
N SER A 37 -8.44 4.26 -8.55
CA SER A 37 -9.83 3.81 -8.73
C SER A 37 -10.83 4.86 -9.24
N SER A 38 -10.39 6.09 -9.57
CA SER A 38 -11.24 7.06 -10.26
C SER A 38 -11.29 6.82 -11.78
N VAL A 39 -12.42 7.17 -12.40
CA VAL A 39 -12.60 7.11 -13.86
C VAL A 39 -11.68 8.13 -14.52
N ILE A 40 -11.04 7.73 -15.62
CA ILE A 40 -10.19 8.56 -16.47
C ILE A 40 -10.61 8.40 -17.93
N PRO A 41 -10.37 9.40 -18.80
CA PRO A 41 -10.81 9.33 -20.19
C PRO A 41 -10.03 8.30 -21.01
N ASP A 42 -8.72 8.20 -20.79
CA ASP A 42 -7.82 7.33 -21.55
C ASP A 42 -6.43 7.21 -20.88
N ARG A 43 -5.53 6.45 -21.52
CA ARG A 43 -4.15 6.25 -21.06
C ARG A 43 -3.24 7.47 -21.26
N GLU A 44 -3.48 8.26 -22.31
CA GLU A 44 -2.66 9.44 -22.62
C GLU A 44 -2.84 10.54 -21.59
N TYR A 45 -4.03 10.65 -20.98
CA TYR A 45 -4.27 11.50 -19.82
C TYR A 45 -3.25 11.26 -18.70
N LEU A 46 -3.03 10.01 -18.31
CA LEU A 46 -2.04 9.68 -17.27
C LEU A 46 -0.60 10.00 -17.70
N ARG A 47 -0.25 9.74 -18.97
CA ARG A 47 1.10 10.02 -19.50
C ARG A 47 1.43 11.51 -19.47
N LYS A 48 0.50 12.35 -19.97
CA LYS A 48 0.66 13.81 -19.98
C LYS A 48 0.80 14.35 -18.56
N ARG A 49 -0.09 13.95 -17.65
CA ARG A 49 -0.04 14.36 -16.24
C ARG A 49 1.25 13.92 -15.56
N ASN A 50 1.76 12.72 -15.85
CA ASN A 50 3.04 12.26 -15.31
C ASN A 50 4.21 13.13 -15.79
N ALA A 51 4.31 13.38 -17.10
CA ALA A 51 5.37 14.23 -17.66
C ALA A 51 5.31 15.67 -17.12
N GLU A 52 4.12 16.25 -17.00
CA GLU A 52 3.91 17.57 -16.38
C GLU A 52 4.45 17.62 -14.93
N LEU A 53 4.18 16.58 -14.14
CA LEU A 53 4.62 16.53 -12.75
C LEU A 53 6.11 16.18 -12.61
N GLU A 54 6.68 15.39 -13.51
CA GLU A 54 8.13 15.14 -13.59
C GLU A 54 8.90 16.42 -13.87
N GLU A 55 8.43 17.25 -14.81
CA GLU A 55 9.00 18.57 -15.05
C GLU A 55 8.84 19.48 -13.83
N ARG A 56 7.59 19.61 -13.33
CA ARG A 56 7.26 20.49 -12.20
C ARG A 56 8.09 20.17 -10.96
N TYR A 57 8.30 18.88 -10.68
CA TYR A 57 9.00 18.45 -9.49
C TYR A 57 10.45 18.07 -9.75
N ARG A 58 11.05 18.32 -10.93
CA ARG A 58 12.41 17.88 -11.27
C ARG A 58 13.43 18.15 -10.17
N ASP A 59 13.45 19.38 -9.65
CA ASP A 59 14.43 19.84 -8.66
C ASP A 59 13.81 20.15 -7.29
N THR A 60 12.54 19.83 -7.10
CA THR A 60 11.82 20.06 -5.84
C THR A 60 11.32 18.75 -5.22
N VAL A 61 10.84 18.85 -3.97
CA VAL A 61 10.20 17.74 -3.27
C VAL A 61 8.78 17.56 -3.78
N VAL A 62 8.36 16.30 -3.95
CA VAL A 62 6.98 15.94 -4.29
C VAL A 62 6.19 15.89 -2.97
N PRO A 63 5.14 16.72 -2.76
CA PRO A 63 4.35 16.63 -1.55
C PRO A 63 3.54 15.32 -1.51
N LYS A 64 3.44 14.69 -0.34
CA LYS A 64 2.57 13.53 -0.15
C LYS A 64 1.10 13.93 -0.31
N PRO A 65 0.29 13.26 -1.16
CA PRO A 65 -1.14 13.51 -1.22
C PRO A 65 -1.86 13.20 0.10
N GLN A 66 -2.89 13.97 0.45
CA GLN A 66 -3.71 13.75 1.67
C GLN A 66 -4.45 12.40 1.68
N TYR A 67 -4.78 11.88 0.50
CA TYR A 67 -5.42 10.58 0.32
C TYR A 67 -4.43 9.41 0.28
N TRP A 68 -3.12 9.68 0.33
CA TRP A 68 -2.08 8.66 0.36
C TRP A 68 -1.58 8.46 1.79
N GLY A 69 -1.47 7.21 2.22
CA GLY A 69 -0.94 6.85 3.53
C GLY A 69 -0.91 5.34 3.73
N GLY A 70 -0.44 4.92 4.91
CA GLY A 70 -0.42 3.52 5.29
C GLY A 70 -1.58 3.12 6.20
N TYR A 71 -1.83 1.81 6.22
CA TYR A 71 -2.65 1.14 7.22
C TYR A 71 -1.80 0.06 7.89
N ILE A 72 -2.07 -0.21 9.16
CA ILE A 72 -1.50 -1.34 9.88
C ILE A 72 -2.63 -2.27 10.31
N LEU A 73 -2.44 -3.56 10.04
CA LEU A 73 -3.31 -4.63 10.50
C LEU A 73 -2.70 -5.20 11.79
N GLU A 74 -3.48 -5.19 12.87
CA GLU A 74 -3.08 -5.77 14.15
C GLU A 74 -3.55 -7.24 14.19
N PRO A 75 -2.65 -8.23 14.12
CA PRO A 75 -3.03 -9.62 13.92
C PRO A 75 -3.75 -10.19 15.15
N GLU A 76 -4.98 -10.64 14.95
CA GLU A 76 -5.77 -11.38 15.94
C GLU A 76 -5.78 -12.88 15.63
N VAL A 77 -5.73 -13.23 14.33
CA VAL A 77 -5.64 -14.60 13.83
C VAL A 77 -4.54 -14.69 12.78
N VAL A 78 -3.68 -15.69 12.90
CA VAL A 78 -2.67 -16.02 11.90
C VAL A 78 -2.75 -17.52 11.58
N GLU A 79 -3.00 -17.85 10.32
CA GLU A 79 -2.98 -19.23 9.83
C GLU A 79 -1.73 -19.46 8.98
N PHE A 80 -1.00 -20.51 9.31
CA PHE A 80 0.03 -21.11 8.48
C PHE A 80 -0.53 -22.37 7.83
N TRP A 81 -0.61 -22.34 6.51
CA TRP A 81 -1.02 -23.48 5.70
C TRP A 81 0.17 -23.98 4.88
N GLN A 82 0.46 -25.27 4.96
CA GLN A 82 1.50 -25.93 4.18
C GLN A 82 0.88 -27.02 3.31
N GLY A 83 1.12 -26.92 2.00
CA GLY A 83 0.64 -27.89 1.03
C GLY A 83 1.37 -29.23 1.17
N GLN A 84 0.65 -30.31 0.90
CA GLN A 84 1.13 -31.69 0.96
C GLN A 84 0.65 -32.43 -0.28
N THR A 85 1.49 -33.28 -0.87
CA THR A 85 1.22 -33.97 -2.16
C THR A 85 0.05 -34.95 -2.07
N ASN A 86 -0.15 -35.56 -0.90
CA ASN A 86 -1.26 -36.47 -0.60
C ASN A 86 -2.58 -35.74 -0.26
N ARG A 87 -2.62 -34.41 -0.39
CA ARG A 87 -3.76 -33.54 -0.07
C ARG A 87 -4.11 -33.42 1.42
N LEU A 88 -3.31 -34.00 2.32
CA LEU A 88 -3.46 -33.86 3.78
C LEU A 88 -2.64 -32.66 4.26
N HIS A 89 -3.15 -31.47 3.98
CA HIS A 89 -2.44 -30.22 4.25
C HIS A 89 -2.31 -29.92 5.75
N ASP A 90 -1.15 -29.41 6.16
CA ASP A 90 -0.94 -28.94 7.52
C ASP A 90 -1.54 -27.55 7.67
N ARG A 91 -2.28 -27.34 8.76
CA ARG A 91 -2.91 -26.06 9.11
C ARG A 91 -2.71 -25.78 10.59
N ILE A 92 -1.87 -24.80 10.88
CA ILE A 92 -1.62 -24.33 12.24
C ILE A 92 -2.21 -22.93 12.35
N VAL A 93 -3.20 -22.76 13.23
CA VAL A 93 -3.93 -21.50 13.42
C VAL A 93 -3.67 -20.95 14.81
N PHE A 94 -3.02 -19.79 14.87
CA PHE A 94 -2.85 -19.00 16.09
C PHE A 94 -4.03 -18.04 16.23
N ARG A 95 -4.57 -17.94 17.44
CA ARG A 95 -5.59 -16.95 17.81
C ARG A 95 -5.15 -16.26 19.09
N ARG A 96 -5.23 -14.94 19.13
CA ARG A 96 -5.05 -14.19 20.37
C ARG A 96 -6.26 -14.48 21.28
N LEU A 97 -6.01 -14.96 22.50
CA LEU A 97 -7.05 -15.09 23.51
C LEU A 97 -7.46 -13.69 23.96
N ARG A 98 -8.76 -13.46 24.13
CA ARG A 98 -9.26 -12.26 24.78
C ARG A 98 -9.24 -12.52 26.28
N ASP A 99 -8.84 -11.50 27.05
CA ASP A 99 -9.06 -11.48 28.50
C ASP A 99 -10.55 -11.28 28.81
#